data_AF-W8XDZ9-F1
#
_entry.id   AF-W8XDZ9-F1
#
_cell.length_a   1.000
_cell.length_b   1.000
_cell.length_c   1.000
_cell.angle_alpha   90.00
_cell.angle_beta   90.00
_cell.angle_gamma   90.00
#
_symmetry.space_group_name_H-M   'P 1'
#
loop_
_entity.id
_entity.type
_entity.pdbx_description
1 polymer ?
#
loop_
_entity_poly.entity_id
_entity_poly.type
_entity_poly.pdbx_seq_one_letter_code
_entity_poly.pdbx_strand_id
1 'polypeptide(L)'
;ARAAASVMDICRIRPCPAFPYKFKFKFDGCPNGCVASIARSDMSFIGTWRDDIRIDQEAVAAYVGGEIQPNGGAHAGKDWGAFDIQKEVIDLCPTECMWMEDGKLKINNRECTRCMHCLNVMPRALRIGNDRGLSILVGAKAPILDGAQMGSLLVPFMKVEEPYDEIKEIIEGIWEWWMEEGKNRERLGELIKRQGLA
;
A
#
# COMPACT_ATOMS: atom_id res chain seq x y z
N ALA A 1 0.15 37.27 -19.64
CA ALA A 1 0.78 35.94 -19.68
C ALA A 1 -0.33 34.90 -19.65
N ARG A 2 -0.46 34.05 -20.67
CA ARG A 2 -1.44 32.94 -20.62
C ARG A 2 -0.90 31.93 -19.61
N ALA A 3 -1.70 31.56 -18.61
CA ALA A 3 -1.39 30.43 -17.74
C ALA A 3 -1.09 29.23 -18.64
N ALA A 4 0.08 28.59 -18.46
CA ALA A 4 0.36 27.35 -19.15
C ALA A 4 -0.71 26.34 -18.75
N ALA A 5 -1.39 25.75 -19.73
CA ALA A 5 -2.36 24.69 -19.46
C ALA A 5 -1.61 23.54 -18.78
N SER A 6 -2.19 22.96 -17.71
CA SER A 6 -1.58 21.81 -17.03
C SER A 6 -1.42 20.65 -18.03
N VAL A 7 -0.48 19.75 -17.78
CA VAL A 7 -0.33 18.54 -18.60
C VAL A 7 -1.64 17.73 -18.63
N MET A 8 -2.43 17.77 -17.55
CA MET A 8 -3.77 17.17 -17.51
C MET A 8 -4.73 17.84 -18.51
N ASP A 9 -4.69 19.16 -18.63
CA ASP A 9 -5.51 19.91 -19.60
C ASP A 9 -5.09 19.59 -21.04
N ILE A 10 -3.78 19.47 -21.30
CA ILE A 10 -3.24 19.10 -22.63
C ILE A 10 -3.64 17.66 -23.00
N CYS A 11 -3.54 16.72 -22.06
CA CYS A 11 -3.87 15.31 -22.28
C CYS A 11 -5.38 15.07 -22.45
N ARG A 12 -6.24 15.90 -21.85
CA ARG A 12 -7.71 15.84 -22.02
C ARG A 12 -8.16 16.20 -23.44
N ILE A 13 -7.43 17.08 -24.13
CA ILE A 13 -7.79 17.55 -25.47
C ILE A 13 -7.31 16.58 -26.56
N ARG A 14 -6.15 15.95 -26.36
CA ARG A 14 -5.60 14.92 -27.25
C ARG A 14 -4.67 14.01 -26.46
N PRO A 15 -4.83 12.67 -26.53
CA PRO A 15 -3.82 11.75 -25.99
C PRO A 15 -2.52 11.95 -26.78
N CYS A 16 -1.62 12.79 -26.26
CA CYS A 16 -0.34 13.09 -26.87
C CYS A 16 0.76 12.53 -25.96
N PRO A 17 1.69 11.71 -26.48
CA PRO A 17 2.88 11.35 -25.73
C PRO A 17 3.71 12.59 -25.39
N ALA A 18 3.54 13.12 -24.18
CA ALA A 18 4.20 14.34 -23.69
C ALA A 18 5.36 14.06 -22.72
N PHE A 19 5.58 12.79 -22.37
CA PHE A 19 6.54 12.38 -21.35
C PHE A 19 7.86 11.88 -21.94
N PRO A 20 8.99 11.96 -21.19
CA PRO A 20 10.27 11.38 -21.60
C PRO A 20 10.20 9.87 -21.85
N TYR A 21 9.31 9.18 -21.14
CA TYR A 21 9.04 7.76 -21.37
C TYR A 21 7.63 7.32 -20.90
N LYS A 22 7.42 6.02 -20.70
CA LYS A 22 6.15 5.48 -20.17
C LYS A 22 5.98 5.78 -18.69
N PHE A 23 4.76 6.15 -18.31
CA PHE A 23 4.33 6.38 -16.93
C PHE A 23 3.07 5.55 -16.64
N LYS A 24 2.94 4.99 -15.44
CA LYS A 24 1.83 4.10 -15.07
C LYS A 24 1.33 4.40 -13.66
N PHE A 25 0.01 4.42 -13.51
CA PHE A 25 -0.69 4.40 -12.22
C PHE A 25 -1.25 3.02 -11.91
N LYS A 26 -1.24 2.65 -10.63
CA LYS A 26 -2.02 1.52 -10.08
C LYS A 26 -2.43 1.82 -8.65
N PHE A 27 -3.62 1.35 -8.30
CA PHE A 27 -4.27 1.62 -7.01
C PHE A 27 -4.59 0.29 -6.31
N ASP A 28 -3.96 0.05 -5.18
CA ASP A 28 -4.24 -1.06 -4.27
C ASP A 28 -5.01 -0.54 -3.04
N GLY A 29 -6.11 -1.21 -2.68
CA GLY A 29 -6.93 -0.79 -1.54
C GLY A 29 -6.30 -1.05 -0.17
N CYS A 30 -5.28 -1.91 -0.09
CA CYS A 30 -4.54 -2.22 1.13
C CYS A 30 -3.16 -2.82 0.82
N PRO A 31 -2.28 -3.02 1.83
CA PRO A 31 -0.93 -3.54 1.63
C PRO A 31 -0.83 -4.98 1.08
N ASN A 32 -1.93 -5.73 0.98
CA ASN A 32 -1.94 -7.05 0.32
C ASN A 32 -1.58 -6.97 -1.17
N GLY A 33 -1.74 -5.81 -1.82
CA GLY A 33 -1.17 -5.57 -3.14
C GLY A 33 -1.80 -6.40 -4.28
N CYS A 34 -3.13 -6.59 -4.27
CA CYS A 34 -3.84 -7.45 -5.22
C CYS A 34 -3.65 -7.07 -6.70
N VAL A 35 -3.39 -5.80 -7.05
CA VAL A 35 -3.03 -5.37 -8.42
C VAL A 35 -1.52 -5.23 -8.63
N ALA A 36 -0.74 -5.48 -7.58
CA ALA A 36 0.72 -5.36 -7.52
C ALA A 36 1.22 -3.99 -7.98
N SER A 37 0.61 -2.92 -7.44
CA SER A 37 0.99 -1.54 -7.76
C SER A 37 2.47 -1.29 -7.46
N ILE A 38 2.96 -1.66 -6.27
CA ILE A 38 4.35 -1.46 -5.84
C ILE A 38 5.40 -2.02 -6.81
N ALA A 39 5.07 -3.03 -7.62
CA ALA A 39 6.00 -3.63 -8.57
C ALA A 39 5.74 -3.22 -10.04
N ARG A 40 4.54 -2.73 -10.37
CA ARG A 40 4.07 -2.62 -11.76
C ARG A 40 3.54 -1.24 -12.15
N SER A 41 3.81 -0.20 -11.36
CA SER A 41 3.49 1.21 -11.68
C SER A 41 4.62 2.16 -11.30
N ASP A 42 4.84 3.19 -12.13
CA ASP A 42 5.78 4.28 -11.82
C ASP A 42 5.36 5.04 -10.57
N MET A 43 4.05 5.15 -10.33
CA MET A 43 3.48 5.68 -9.10
C MET A 43 2.37 4.73 -8.61
N SER A 44 2.59 4.15 -7.44
CA SER A 44 1.70 3.22 -6.77
C SER A 44 1.00 3.89 -5.60
N PHE A 45 -0.30 3.66 -5.50
CA PHE A 45 -1.15 4.15 -4.42
C PHE A 45 -1.63 2.96 -3.60
N ILE A 46 -1.27 2.89 -2.32
CA ILE A 46 -1.58 1.74 -1.46
C ILE A 46 -2.36 2.21 -0.24
N GLY A 47 -3.62 1.80 -0.14
CA GLY A 47 -4.50 2.17 0.96
C GLY A 47 -3.98 1.71 2.33
N THR A 48 -4.24 2.51 3.36
CA THR A 48 -3.88 2.20 4.75
C THR A 48 -4.79 2.96 5.73
N TRP A 49 -4.52 2.84 7.02
CA TRP A 49 -5.16 3.60 8.08
C TRP A 49 -4.11 4.09 9.09
N ARG A 50 -4.45 5.04 9.96
CA ARG A 50 -3.52 5.57 10.98
C ARG A 50 -4.04 5.55 12.42
N ASP A 51 -5.26 5.07 12.63
CA ASP A 51 -5.84 4.79 13.94
C ASP A 51 -5.74 3.29 14.29
N ASP A 52 -6.46 2.88 15.33
CA ASP A 52 -6.34 1.54 15.90
C ASP A 52 -7.03 0.46 15.05
N ILE A 53 -6.43 -0.74 15.02
CA ILE A 53 -7.12 -1.94 14.56
C ILE A 53 -8.32 -2.19 15.47
N ARG A 54 -9.48 -2.43 14.86
CA ARG A 54 -10.71 -2.74 15.59
C ARG A 54 -10.77 -4.23 15.89
N ILE A 55 -10.94 -4.56 17.16
CA ILE A 55 -10.92 -5.94 17.66
C ILE A 55 -12.30 -6.30 18.21
N ASP A 56 -12.87 -7.38 17.69
CA ASP A 56 -14.05 -8.05 18.25
C ASP A 56 -13.58 -9.26 19.08
N GLN A 57 -13.64 -9.15 20.41
CA GLN A 57 -13.12 -10.17 21.32
C GLN A 57 -13.97 -11.45 21.32
N GLU A 58 -15.27 -11.36 21.02
CA GLU A 58 -16.12 -12.56 20.92
C GLU A 58 -15.71 -13.37 19.69
N ALA A 59 -15.48 -12.69 18.57
CA ALA A 59 -14.95 -13.34 17.37
C ALA A 59 -13.53 -13.89 17.59
N VAL A 60 -12.65 -13.21 18.34
CA VAL A 60 -11.33 -13.76 18.73
C VAL A 60 -11.51 -15.07 19.49
N ALA A 61 -12.39 -15.12 20.49
CA ALA A 61 -12.66 -16.33 21.26
C ALA A 61 -13.20 -17.45 20.36
N ALA A 62 -14.07 -17.14 19.39
CA ALA A 62 -14.59 -18.11 18.43
C ALA A 62 -13.51 -18.69 17.50
N TYR A 63 -12.49 -17.92 17.12
CA TYR A 63 -11.31 -18.46 16.41
C TYR A 63 -10.51 -19.42 17.31
N VAL A 64 -10.19 -19.00 18.53
CA VAL A 64 -9.43 -19.82 19.50
C VAL A 64 -10.18 -21.11 19.85
N GLY A 65 -11.51 -21.04 19.94
CA GLY A 65 -12.39 -22.19 20.16
C GLY A 65 -12.61 -23.09 18.95
N GLY A 66 -12.08 -22.72 17.77
CA GLY A 66 -12.20 -23.50 16.54
C GLY A 66 -13.56 -23.41 15.83
N GLU A 67 -14.43 -22.49 16.25
CA GLU A 67 -15.74 -22.24 15.60
C GLU A 67 -15.58 -21.53 14.25
N ILE A 68 -14.50 -20.75 14.09
CA ILE A 68 -14.20 -20.02 12.87
C ILE A 68 -12.85 -20.47 12.33
N GLN A 69 -12.83 -20.84 11.04
CA GLN A 69 -11.60 -21.24 10.37
C GLN A 69 -10.67 -20.04 10.10
N PRO A 70 -9.36 -20.17 10.38
CA PRO A 70 -8.39 -19.12 10.11
C PRO A 70 -8.28 -18.84 8.61
N ASN A 71 -7.92 -17.60 8.29
CA ASN A 71 -7.68 -17.10 6.93
C ASN A 71 -8.85 -17.38 5.96
N GLY A 72 -10.09 -17.31 6.48
CA GLY A 72 -11.30 -17.60 5.71
C GLY A 72 -11.36 -19.04 5.16
N GLY A 73 -10.62 -19.98 5.75
CA GLY A 73 -10.53 -21.36 5.28
C GLY A 73 -9.57 -21.56 4.09
N ALA A 74 -8.69 -20.60 3.78
CA ALA A 74 -7.74 -20.69 2.67
C ALA A 74 -6.85 -21.94 2.70
N HIS A 75 -6.65 -22.54 3.88
CA HIS A 75 -5.78 -23.70 4.09
C HIS A 75 -6.55 -25.02 4.34
N ALA A 76 -7.87 -25.04 4.17
CA ALA A 76 -8.72 -26.20 4.46
C ALA A 76 -8.39 -27.47 3.64
N GLY A 77 -7.60 -27.35 2.57
CA GLY A 77 -7.16 -28.47 1.74
C GLY A 77 -6.06 -29.36 2.35
N LYS A 78 -5.53 -29.02 3.53
CA LYS A 78 -4.53 -29.80 4.24
C LYS A 78 -4.79 -29.73 5.75
N ASP A 79 -4.46 -30.80 6.46
CA ASP A 79 -4.48 -30.79 7.92
C ASP A 79 -3.23 -30.08 8.48
N TRP A 80 -3.45 -28.97 9.17
CA TRP A 80 -2.42 -28.18 9.85
C TRP A 80 -2.54 -28.25 11.38
N GLY A 81 -3.48 -29.04 11.90
CA GLY A 81 -3.89 -29.01 13.30
C GLY A 81 -4.96 -27.94 13.61
N ALA A 82 -5.35 -27.86 14.87
CA ALA A 82 -6.24 -26.81 15.36
C ALA A 82 -5.52 -25.45 15.37
N PHE A 83 -6.30 -24.38 15.16
CA PHE A 83 -5.77 -23.02 15.15
C PHE A 83 -5.07 -22.67 16.46
N ASP A 84 -3.85 -22.15 16.37
CA ASP A 84 -3.05 -21.68 17.50
C ASP A 84 -2.73 -20.19 17.31
N ILE A 85 -3.46 -19.32 18.02
CA ILE A 85 -3.29 -17.86 17.90
C ILE A 85 -1.88 -17.39 18.25
N GLN A 86 -1.18 -18.09 19.15
CA GLN A 86 0.19 -17.76 19.50
C GLN A 86 1.10 -18.00 18.29
N LYS A 87 1.05 -19.21 17.72
CA LYS A 87 1.93 -19.61 16.61
C LYS A 87 1.58 -18.95 15.28
N GLU A 88 0.29 -18.75 15.00
CA GLU A 88 -0.18 -18.34 13.67
C GLU A 88 -0.42 -16.83 13.54
N VAL A 89 -0.50 -16.09 14.65
CA VAL A 89 -0.74 -14.64 14.64
C VAL A 89 0.31 -13.88 15.44
N ILE A 90 0.52 -14.22 16.71
CA ILE A 90 1.35 -13.41 17.62
C ILE A 90 2.84 -13.56 17.29
N ASP A 91 3.33 -14.79 17.20
CA ASP A 91 4.75 -15.08 16.89
C ASP A 91 5.13 -14.71 15.45
N LEU A 92 4.14 -14.49 14.58
CA LEU A 92 4.33 -14.07 13.18
C LEU A 92 4.12 -12.56 12.98
N CYS A 93 3.76 -11.81 14.02
CA CYS A 93 3.67 -10.36 13.94
C CYS A 93 5.08 -9.78 13.76
N PRO A 94 5.38 -9.07 12.65
CA PRO A 94 6.76 -8.65 12.34
C PRO A 94 7.34 -7.61 13.30
N THR A 95 6.49 -6.99 14.13
CA THR A 95 6.88 -5.96 15.09
C THR A 95 6.64 -6.39 16.54
N GLU A 96 6.27 -7.65 16.77
CA GLU A 96 6.04 -8.22 18.10
C GLU A 96 5.08 -7.37 18.98
N CYS A 97 4.13 -6.68 18.34
CA CYS A 97 3.27 -5.71 19.01
C CYS A 97 1.93 -6.27 19.52
N MET A 98 1.75 -7.59 19.48
CA MET A 98 0.51 -8.29 19.83
C MET A 98 0.75 -9.25 21.01
N TRP A 99 -0.23 -9.41 21.89
CA TRP A 99 -0.18 -10.38 22.98
C TRP A 99 -1.59 -10.78 23.44
N MET A 100 -1.68 -11.93 24.12
CA MET A 100 -2.88 -12.34 24.85
C MET A 100 -2.78 -11.92 26.32
N GLU A 101 -3.85 -11.36 26.85
CA GLU A 101 -3.99 -11.01 28.27
C GLU A 101 -5.42 -11.34 28.71
N ASP A 102 -5.57 -12.19 29.73
CA ASP A 102 -6.87 -12.63 30.26
C ASP A 102 -7.85 -13.13 29.19
N GLY A 103 -7.34 -13.90 28.22
CA GLY A 103 -8.11 -14.43 27.09
C GLY A 103 -8.52 -13.40 26.04
N LYS A 104 -8.04 -12.15 26.13
CA LYS A 104 -8.29 -11.07 25.17
C LYS A 104 -7.05 -10.77 24.36
N LEU A 105 -7.23 -10.55 23.07
CA LEU A 105 -6.16 -10.10 22.18
C LEU A 105 -5.92 -8.60 22.36
N LYS A 106 -4.67 -8.22 22.54
CA LYS A 106 -4.21 -6.83 22.66
C LYS A 106 -3.23 -6.51 21.53
N ILE A 107 -3.26 -5.27 21.06
CA ILE A 107 -2.38 -4.77 20.00
C ILE A 107 -1.88 -3.39 20.41
N ASN A 108 -0.56 -3.21 20.43
CA ASN A 108 0.06 -1.90 20.51
C ASN A 108 0.13 -1.29 19.10
N ASN A 109 -0.93 -0.58 18.70
CA ASN A 109 -1.08 -0.01 17.35
C ASN A 109 0.03 0.99 16.99
N ARG A 110 0.67 1.62 17.99
CA ARG A 110 1.78 2.55 17.76
C ARG A 110 2.98 1.86 17.10
N GLU A 111 3.23 0.60 17.45
CA GLU A 111 4.31 -0.22 16.90
C GLU A 111 3.84 -1.07 15.70
N CYS A 112 2.58 -0.96 15.30
CA CYS A 112 2.05 -1.70 14.16
C CYS A 112 2.44 -1.06 12.82
N THR A 113 3.10 -1.84 11.96
CA THR A 113 3.43 -1.43 10.58
C THR A 113 2.32 -1.70 9.56
N ARG A 114 1.16 -2.18 10.01
CA ARG A 114 -0.05 -2.44 9.19
C ARG A 114 0.19 -3.41 8.03
N CYS A 115 0.94 -4.49 8.30
CA CYS A 115 1.31 -5.53 7.33
C CYS A 115 0.16 -6.45 6.86
N MET A 116 -1.06 -6.28 7.40
CA MET A 116 -2.25 -7.09 7.14
C MET A 116 -2.28 -8.52 7.68
N HIS A 117 -1.16 -9.11 8.13
CA HIS A 117 -1.10 -10.54 8.53
C HIS A 117 -2.24 -10.96 9.47
N CYS A 118 -2.39 -10.29 10.62
CA CYS A 118 -3.41 -10.64 11.60
C CYS A 118 -4.85 -10.46 11.06
N LEU A 119 -5.12 -9.41 10.28
CA LEU A 119 -6.41 -9.19 9.63
C LEU A 119 -6.69 -10.27 8.57
N ASN A 120 -5.68 -10.70 7.83
CA ASN A 120 -5.80 -11.77 6.84
C ASN A 120 -6.12 -13.11 7.53
N VAL A 121 -5.49 -13.42 8.67
CA VAL A 121 -5.75 -14.65 9.43
C VAL A 121 -7.11 -14.60 10.16
N MET A 122 -7.49 -13.46 10.74
CA MET A 122 -8.71 -13.33 11.55
C MET A 122 -9.69 -12.26 11.03
N PRO A 123 -10.15 -12.35 9.76
CA PRO A 123 -10.91 -11.27 9.12
C PRO A 123 -12.29 -11.00 9.75
N ARG A 124 -12.86 -11.96 10.49
CA ARG A 124 -14.13 -11.76 11.22
C ARG A 124 -13.94 -11.06 12.56
N ALA A 125 -12.73 -11.08 13.12
CA ALA A 125 -12.43 -10.51 14.43
C ALA A 125 -11.68 -9.17 14.34
N LEU A 126 -10.78 -9.05 13.36
CA LEU A 126 -9.91 -7.88 13.19
C LEU A 126 -10.31 -7.09 11.96
N ARG A 127 -10.48 -5.78 12.13
CA ARG A 127 -10.84 -4.86 11.03
C ARG A 127 -9.88 -3.67 11.00
N ILE A 128 -9.69 -3.14 9.79
CA ILE A 128 -8.93 -1.90 9.56
C ILE A 128 -9.47 -0.75 10.44
N GLY A 129 -8.63 0.24 10.71
CA GLY A 129 -9.06 1.49 11.34
C GLY A 129 -10.07 2.30 10.50
N ASN A 130 -10.61 3.34 11.12
CA ASN A 130 -11.56 4.27 10.51
C ASN A 130 -10.88 5.52 9.93
N ASP A 131 -9.70 5.90 10.42
CA ASP A 131 -8.91 7.00 9.88
C ASP A 131 -8.08 6.50 8.67
N ARG A 132 -8.76 6.46 7.52
CA ARG A 132 -8.24 5.87 6.28
C ARG A 132 -7.57 6.91 5.38
N GLY A 133 -6.65 6.41 4.56
CA GLY A 133 -5.92 7.15 3.55
C GLY A 133 -5.12 6.20 2.67
N LEU A 134 -4.07 6.70 2.02
CA LEU A 134 -3.14 5.89 1.25
C LEU A 134 -1.69 6.38 1.41
N SER A 135 -0.75 5.49 1.11
CA SER A 135 0.65 5.83 0.87
C SER A 135 0.92 5.93 -0.62
N ILE A 136 1.80 6.85 -1.02
CA ILE A 136 2.29 6.97 -2.39
C ILE A 136 3.72 6.47 -2.44
N LEU A 137 4.00 5.51 -3.33
CA LEU A 137 5.34 5.00 -3.61
C LEU A 137 5.65 5.17 -5.10
N VAL A 138 6.92 5.38 -5.42
CA VAL A 138 7.35 5.78 -6.77
C VAL A 138 8.56 5.00 -7.27
N GLY A 139 8.69 4.91 -8.59
CA GLY A 139 9.88 4.42 -9.29
C GLY A 139 9.84 2.97 -9.77
N ALA A 140 8.74 2.23 -9.56
CA ALA A 140 8.73 0.81 -9.91
C ALA A 140 8.90 0.57 -11.42
N LYS A 141 9.79 -0.37 -11.78
CA LYS A 141 10.07 -0.73 -13.17
C LYS A 141 10.68 -2.12 -13.31
N ALA A 142 10.49 -2.67 -14.51
CA ALA A 142 11.21 -3.84 -14.99
C ALA A 142 12.72 -3.55 -15.18
N PRO A 143 13.56 -4.59 -15.39
CA PRO A 143 15.02 -4.45 -15.38
C PRO A 143 15.62 -3.35 -16.27
N ILE A 144 15.21 -3.23 -17.54
CA ILE A 144 15.87 -2.32 -18.49
C ILE A 144 15.61 -0.84 -18.10
N LEU A 145 16.62 0.03 -18.02
CA LEU A 145 18.06 -0.21 -18.22
C LEU A 145 18.78 -0.55 -16.89
N ASP A 146 18.60 0.28 -15.86
CA ASP A 146 19.46 0.26 -14.64
C ASP A 146 18.94 -0.62 -13.50
N GLY A 147 18.42 -1.80 -13.84
CA GLY A 147 17.91 -2.78 -12.90
C GLY A 147 16.42 -2.62 -12.57
N ALA A 148 15.86 -3.69 -12.00
CA ALA A 148 14.47 -3.72 -11.58
C ALA A 148 14.30 -2.92 -10.28
N GLN A 149 13.16 -2.26 -10.13
CA GLN A 149 12.85 -1.48 -8.94
C GLN A 149 11.41 -1.75 -8.52
N MET A 150 11.19 -1.81 -7.21
CA MET A 150 9.87 -1.65 -6.59
C MET A 150 9.68 -0.18 -6.19
N GLY A 151 8.44 0.20 -5.91
CA GLY A 151 8.09 1.53 -5.46
C GLY A 151 8.78 1.86 -4.13
N SER A 152 9.45 2.99 -4.08
CA SER A 152 10.03 3.56 -2.86
C SER A 152 9.04 4.54 -2.22
N LEU A 153 8.87 4.47 -0.90
CA LEU A 153 7.91 5.30 -0.18
C LEU A 153 8.25 6.79 -0.33
N LEU A 154 7.29 7.58 -0.83
CA LEU A 154 7.43 9.03 -0.99
C LEU A 154 6.53 9.77 0.01
N VAL A 155 5.23 9.45 0.01
CA VAL A 155 4.25 10.03 0.92
C VAL A 155 3.76 8.93 1.86
N PRO A 156 4.10 8.97 3.17
CA PRO A 156 3.68 7.95 4.13
C PRO A 156 2.17 7.84 4.28
N PHE A 157 1.46 8.97 4.28
CA PHE A 157 0.01 9.01 4.42
C PHE A 157 -0.57 10.26 3.76
N MET A 158 -1.64 10.08 3.01
CA MET A 158 -2.44 11.13 2.40
C MET A 158 -3.92 10.75 2.47
N LYS A 159 -4.79 11.76 2.66
CA LYS A 159 -6.23 11.55 2.64
C LYS A 159 -6.72 11.29 1.22
N VAL A 160 -7.82 10.57 1.10
CA VAL A 160 -8.39 10.17 -0.18
C VAL A 160 -9.83 10.65 -0.21
N GLU A 161 -9.97 11.93 -0.52
CA GLU A 161 -11.25 12.62 -0.53
C GLU A 161 -11.44 13.25 -1.91
N GLU A 162 -12.59 12.98 -2.54
CA GLU A 162 -12.94 13.60 -3.81
C GLU A 162 -13.01 15.12 -3.63
N PRO A 163 -12.39 15.93 -4.52
CA PRO A 163 -11.92 15.60 -5.87
C PRO A 163 -10.45 15.16 -6.00
N TYR A 164 -9.77 14.78 -4.92
CA TYR A 164 -8.40 14.23 -4.87
C TYR A 164 -7.30 15.25 -5.19
N ASP A 165 -7.50 16.51 -4.86
CA ASP A 165 -6.58 17.60 -5.26
C ASP A 165 -5.18 17.41 -4.67
N GLU A 166 -5.06 16.99 -3.40
CA GLU A 166 -3.76 16.65 -2.78
C GLU A 166 -2.99 15.58 -3.57
N ILE A 167 -3.70 14.57 -4.08
CA ILE A 167 -3.09 13.48 -4.87
C ILE A 167 -2.65 14.01 -6.25
N LYS A 168 -3.48 14.85 -6.88
CA LYS A 168 -3.16 15.47 -8.18
C LYS A 168 -1.96 16.39 -8.08
N GLU A 169 -1.84 17.16 -7.01
CA GLU A 169 -0.68 18.04 -6.77
C GLU A 169 0.63 17.25 -6.72
N ILE A 170 0.66 16.09 -6.05
CA ILE A 170 1.84 15.20 -6.04
C ILE A 170 2.13 14.62 -7.43
N ILE A 171 1.09 14.22 -8.17
CA ILE A 171 1.23 13.71 -9.54
C ILE A 171 1.83 14.80 -10.45
N GLU A 172 1.26 15.99 -10.43
CA GLU A 172 1.66 17.12 -11.28
C GLU A 172 3.06 17.59 -10.94
N GLY A 173 3.42 17.69 -9.66
CA GLY A 173 4.78 18.04 -9.24
C GLY A 173 5.83 17.03 -9.71
N ILE A 174 5.52 15.72 -9.66
CA ILE A 174 6.42 14.68 -10.20
C ILE A 174 6.52 14.76 -11.71
N TRP A 175 5.41 15.02 -12.41
CA TRP A 175 5.42 15.16 -13.86
C TRP A 175 6.19 16.39 -14.31
N GLU A 176 6.00 17.54 -13.66
CA GLU A 176 6.74 18.77 -13.96
C GLU A 176 8.26 18.53 -13.85
N TRP A 177 8.70 17.96 -12.73
CA TRP A 177 10.11 17.62 -12.52
C TRP A 177 10.62 16.58 -13.53
N TRP A 178 9.93 15.46 -13.69
CA TRP A 178 10.39 14.38 -14.58
C TRP A 178 10.36 14.77 -16.06
N MET A 179 9.40 15.61 -16.48
CA MET A 179 9.32 16.08 -17.87
C MET A 179 10.46 17.02 -18.23
N GLU A 180 10.91 17.85 -17.30
CA GLU A 180 12.03 18.77 -17.51
C GLU A 180 13.39 18.04 -17.41
N GLU A 181 13.56 17.22 -16.37
CA GLU A 181 14.86 16.64 -16.02
C GLU A 181 15.11 15.23 -16.58
N GLY A 182 14.05 14.56 -17.05
CA GLY A 182 14.10 13.19 -17.55
C GLY A 182 14.82 13.09 -18.90
N LYS A 183 15.83 12.24 -18.97
CA LYS A 183 16.48 11.93 -20.25
C LYS A 183 15.54 11.14 -21.16
N ASN A 184 15.85 11.16 -22.46
CA ASN A 184 15.10 10.37 -23.44
C ASN A 184 15.05 8.89 -23.02
N ARG A 185 13.82 8.35 -22.87
CA ARG A 185 13.54 6.97 -22.44
C ARG A 185 14.02 6.62 -21.03
N GLU A 186 14.20 7.60 -20.16
CA GLU A 186 14.49 7.39 -18.74
C GLU A 186 13.19 7.30 -17.93
N ARG A 187 13.03 6.25 -17.13
CA ARG A 187 11.86 6.08 -16.24
C ARG A 187 12.02 6.93 -14.99
N LEU A 188 10.91 7.25 -14.32
CA LEU A 188 10.93 7.98 -13.05
C LEU A 188 11.90 7.36 -12.03
N GLY A 189 11.88 6.04 -11.87
CA GLY A 189 12.79 5.35 -10.95
C GLY A 189 14.27 5.45 -11.31
N GLU A 190 14.61 5.63 -12.59
CA GLU A 190 15.99 5.87 -13.04
C GLU A 190 16.39 7.32 -12.77
N LEU A 191 15.49 8.27 -13.02
CA LEU A 191 15.68 9.67 -12.63
C LEU A 191 15.95 9.81 -11.12
N ILE A 192 15.13 9.17 -10.28
CA ILE A 192 15.31 9.18 -8.81
C ILE A 192 16.67 8.59 -8.42
N LYS A 193 17.12 7.50 -9.05
CA LYS A 193 18.47 6.97 -8.80
C LYS A 193 19.58 7.95 -9.21
N ARG A 194 19.38 8.70 -10.29
CA ARG A 194 20.37 9.63 -10.83
C ARG A 194 20.47 10.93 -10.05
N GLN A 195 19.34 11.50 -9.65
CA GLN A 195 19.28 12.81 -8.96
C GLN A 195 19.15 12.69 -7.44
N GLY A 196 18.76 11.51 -6.93
CA GLY A 196 18.49 11.30 -5.52
C GLY A 196 17.00 11.39 -5.20
N LEU A 197 16.64 10.90 -4.02
CA LEU A 197 15.28 10.98 -3.46
C LEU A 197 15.06 12.25 -2.62
N ALA A 198 16.16 12.93 -2.23
CA ALA A 198 16.17 14.08 -1.32
C ALA A 198 16.14 15.41 -2.08
#